data_AF-A0A2D5YZJ0-F1
#
_entry.id   AF-A0A2D5YZJ0-F1
#
_cell.length_a   1.000
_cell.length_b   1.000
_cell.length_c   1.000
_cell.angle_alpha   90.00
_cell.angle_beta   90.00
_cell.angle_gamma   90.00
#
_symmetry.space_group_name_H-M   'P 1'
#
loop_
_entity.id
_entity.type
_entity.pdbx_description
1 polymer ?
#
loop_
_entity_poly.entity_id
_entity_poly.type
_entity_poly.pdbx_seq_one_letter_code
_entity_poly.pdbx_strand_id
1 'polypeptide(L)'
;MITTAFILARDTPPQKFPFEVIWLWLVLGAVIVVCGLGLWWYQRRMRRDSESTYNGFTLDQLRQLNARGELTNEEYQQMRRAVIASMQSSDPMMRPDDAPQSAPNNADSDR
;
A
#
# COMPACT_ATOMS: atom_id res chain seq x y z
N MET A 1 -58.39 -25.01 -15.24
CA MET A 1 -58.52 -23.91 -14.25
C MET A 1 -57.13 -23.43 -13.80
N ILE A 2 -56.31 -22.84 -14.68
CA ILE A 2 -55.03 -22.18 -14.32
C ILE A 2 -54.73 -21.09 -15.38
N THR A 3 -55.52 -20.02 -15.45
CA THR A 3 -55.33 -19.01 -16.52
C THR A 3 -55.65 -17.57 -16.09
N THR A 4 -55.68 -17.29 -14.79
CA THR A 4 -56.13 -15.98 -14.27
C THR A 4 -55.13 -15.29 -13.35
N ALA A 5 -53.86 -15.68 -13.35
CA ALA A 5 -52.83 -15.06 -12.48
C ALA A 5 -51.85 -14.12 -13.20
N PHE A 6 -51.86 -14.04 -14.53
CA PHE A 6 -50.82 -13.31 -15.29
C PHE A 6 -51.18 -11.85 -15.66
N ILE A 7 -52.42 -11.40 -15.40
CA ILE A 7 -52.95 -10.12 -15.91
C ILE A 7 -52.82 -8.93 -14.93
N LEU A 8 -52.26 -9.12 -13.72
CA LEU A 8 -52.06 -8.03 -12.75
C LEU A 8 -50.67 -7.36 -12.79
N ALA A 9 -49.80 -7.75 -13.72
CA ALA A 9 -48.39 -7.34 -13.72
C ALA A 9 -48.05 -6.13 -14.63
N ARG A 10 -49.01 -5.27 -15.00
CA ARG A 10 -48.76 -4.20 -15.98
C ARG A 10 -49.13 -2.77 -15.61
N ASP A 11 -49.63 -2.51 -14.42
CA ASP A 11 -49.87 -1.14 -13.96
C ASP A 11 -48.86 -0.75 -12.88
N THR A 12 -47.57 -0.77 -13.22
CA THR A 12 -46.62 0.08 -12.48
C THR A 12 -46.89 1.50 -12.92
N PRO A 13 -47.49 2.37 -12.07
CA PRO A 13 -47.71 3.77 -12.43
C PRO A 13 -46.36 4.39 -12.80
N PRO A 14 -46.32 5.39 -13.70
CA PRO A 14 -45.09 6.08 -14.04
C PRO A 14 -44.47 6.59 -12.75
N GLN A 15 -43.39 5.93 -12.32
CA GLN A 15 -42.69 6.22 -11.09
C GLN A 15 -42.02 7.56 -11.35
N LYS A 16 -42.73 8.64 -11.03
CA LYS A 16 -42.16 9.99 -10.97
C LYS A 16 -40.98 9.85 -10.03
N PHE A 17 -39.75 9.84 -10.57
CA PHE A 17 -38.56 9.74 -9.74
C PHE A 17 -38.66 10.90 -8.75
N PRO A 18 -38.94 10.60 -7.47
CA PRO A 18 -39.13 11.65 -6.51
C PRO A 18 -37.78 12.38 -6.47
N PHE A 19 -37.80 13.71 -6.50
CA PHE A 19 -36.61 14.56 -6.51
C PHE A 19 -35.62 14.16 -5.38
N GLU A 20 -36.15 13.53 -4.34
CA GLU A 20 -35.52 12.82 -3.24
C GLU A 20 -34.48 11.77 -3.69
N VAL A 21 -34.74 11.01 -4.76
CA VAL A 21 -33.79 10.02 -5.30
C VAL A 21 -32.58 10.72 -5.92
N ILE A 22 -32.80 11.84 -6.61
CA ILE A 22 -31.72 12.63 -7.22
C ILE A 22 -30.81 13.20 -6.12
N TRP A 23 -31.40 13.73 -5.05
CA TRP A 23 -30.65 14.20 -3.88
C TRP A 23 -29.85 13.09 -3.21
N LEU A 24 -30.43 11.90 -3.07
CA LEU A 24 -29.75 10.75 -2.46
C LEU A 24 -28.51 10.34 -3.28
N TRP A 25 -28.63 10.27 -4.61
CA TRP A 25 -27.49 9.99 -5.49
C TRP A 25 -26.43 11.10 -5.44
N LEU A 26 -26.84 12.36 -5.33
CA LEU A 26 -25.92 13.50 -5.25
C LEU A 26 -25.12 13.48 -3.94
N VAL A 27 -25.78 13.22 -2.81
CA VAL A 27 -25.12 13.08 -1.51
C VAL A 27 -24.19 11.87 -1.51
N LEU A 28 -24.64 10.73 -2.03
CA LEU A 28 -23.81 9.52 -2.13
C LEU A 28 -22.55 9.78 -2.97
N GLY A 29 -22.71 10.43 -4.13
CA GLY A 29 -21.59 10.82 -4.98
C GLY A 29 -20.62 11.75 -4.26
N ALA A 30 -21.14 12.77 -3.55
CA ALA A 30 -20.31 13.69 -2.79
C ALA A 30 -19.50 12.98 -1.69
N VAL A 31 -20.11 12.04 -0.95
CA VAL A 31 -19.42 11.25 0.08
C VAL A 31 -18.30 10.42 -0.53
N ILE A 32 -18.54 9.74 -1.66
CA ILE A 32 -17.52 8.94 -2.34
C ILE A 32 -16.36 9.82 -2.79
N VAL A 33 -16.64 11.01 -3.35
CA VAL A 33 -15.61 11.96 -3.78
C VAL A 33 -14.80 12.47 -2.59
N VAL A 34 -15.44 12.83 -1.48
CA VAL A 34 -14.74 13.30 -0.27
C VAL A 34 -13.90 12.20 0.35
N CYS A 35 -14.43 10.97 0.48
CA CYS A 35 -13.67 9.82 0.96
C CYS A 35 -12.50 9.49 0.03
N GLY A 36 -12.73 9.51 -1.29
CA GLY A 36 -11.70 9.26 -2.29
C GLY A 36 -10.59 10.30 -2.27
N LEU A 37 -10.94 11.59 -2.22
CA LEU A 37 -9.97 12.68 -2.08
C LEU A 37 -9.24 12.60 -0.74
N GLY A 38 -9.94 12.29 0.36
CA GLY A 38 -9.35 12.14 1.68
C GLY A 38 -8.31 11.01 1.70
N LEU A 39 -8.65 9.84 1.16
CA LEU A 39 -7.75 8.70 1.01
C LEU A 39 -6.57 9.02 0.09
N TRP A 40 -6.82 9.67 -1.05
CA TRP A 40 -5.77 10.07 -1.98
C TRP A 40 -4.81 11.09 -1.35
N TRP A 41 -5.34 12.08 -0.63
CA TRP A 41 -4.55 13.08 0.06
C TRP A 41 -3.76 12.48 1.22
N TYR A 42 -4.37 11.55 1.97
CA TYR A 42 -3.72 10.79 3.03
C TYR A 42 -2.58 9.91 2.50
N GLN A 43 -2.82 9.15 1.42
CA GLN A 43 -1.76 8.39 0.76
C GLN A 43 -0.65 9.30 0.23
N ARG A 44 -1.01 10.45 -0.35
CA ARG A 44 -0.03 11.43 -0.86
C ARG A 44 0.80 12.05 0.27
N ARG A 45 0.19 12.28 1.43
CA ARG A 45 0.88 12.76 2.64
C ARG A 45 1.85 11.70 3.16
N MET A 46 1.40 10.46 3.31
CA MET A 46 2.23 9.34 3.77
C MET A 46 3.44 9.08 2.86
N ARG A 47 3.25 9.12 1.54
CA ARG A 47 4.34 8.94 0.57
C ARG A 47 5.42 10.03 0.65
N ARG A 48 5.09 11.23 1.11
CA ARG A 48 6.04 12.33 1.31
C ARG A 48 6.83 12.20 2.61
N ASP A 49 6.25 11.58 3.63
CA ASP A 49 6.92 11.31 4.91
C ASP A 49 7.67 9.95 4.90
N SER A 50 7.57 9.19 3.79
CA SER A 50 8.23 7.89 3.60
C SER A 50 9.75 7.95 3.44
N GLU A 51 10.34 9.14 3.38
CA GLU A 51 11.80 9.30 3.37
C GLU A 51 12.40 9.35 4.79
N SER A 52 11.59 9.44 5.86
CA SER A 52 12.12 9.62 7.22
C SER A 52 11.45 8.80 8.33
N THR A 53 10.40 8.02 8.05
CA THR A 53 9.83 7.13 9.07
C THR A 53 9.72 5.71 8.53
N TYR A 54 10.81 4.96 8.68
CA TYR A 54 10.81 3.50 8.73
C TYR A 54 9.98 3.06 9.95
N ASN A 55 8.66 3.26 9.90
CA ASN A 55 7.68 2.55 10.73
C ASN A 55 7.51 1.12 10.19
N GLY A 56 8.61 0.51 9.75
CA GLY A 56 8.69 -0.88 9.37
C GLY A 56 8.46 -1.70 10.63
N PHE A 57 7.61 -2.70 10.51
CA PHE A 57 7.44 -3.77 11.48
C PHE A 57 8.79 -4.11 12.13
N THR A 58 8.97 -3.76 13.40
CA THR A 58 10.26 -3.98 14.05
C THR A 58 10.41 -5.47 14.33
N LEU A 59 11.64 -5.99 14.34
CA LEU A 59 11.90 -7.39 14.69
C LEU A 59 11.34 -7.73 16.08
N ASP A 60 11.24 -6.75 16.97
CA ASP A 60 10.66 -6.92 18.30
C ASP A 60 9.14 -7.11 18.26
N GLN A 61 8.44 -6.34 17.43
CA GLN A 61 7.00 -6.49 17.22
C GLN A 61 6.66 -7.84 16.56
N LEU A 62 7.50 -8.29 15.62
CA LEU A 62 7.38 -9.61 14.99
C LEU A 62 7.57 -10.76 16.00
N ARG A 63 8.52 -10.60 16.94
CA ARG A 63 8.76 -11.56 18.03
C ARG A 63 7.57 -11.61 18.99
N GLN A 64 7.00 -10.45 19.34
CA GLN A 64 5.84 -10.39 20.23
C GLN A 64 4.61 -11.06 19.62
N LEU A 65 4.37 -10.92 18.31
CA LEU A 65 3.24 -11.58 17.64
C LEU A 65 3.40 -13.10 17.56
N ASN A 66 4.61 -13.59 17.30
CA ASN A 66 4.90 -15.02 17.36
C ASN A 66 4.72 -15.55 18.79
N ALA A 67 5.22 -14.83 19.81
CA ALA A 67 5.05 -15.23 21.22
C ALA A 67 3.57 -15.27 21.66
N ARG A 68 2.69 -14.50 21.02
CA ARG A 68 1.24 -14.54 21.23
C ARG A 68 0.52 -15.65 20.48
N GLY A 69 1.22 -16.38 19.59
CA GLY A 69 0.65 -17.40 18.74
C GLY A 69 -0.25 -16.86 17.62
N GLU A 70 -0.14 -15.56 17.29
CA GLU A 70 -0.90 -14.93 16.21
C GLU A 70 -0.30 -15.19 14.83
N LEU A 71 0.93 -15.72 14.78
CA LEU A 71 1.64 -16.07 13.55
C LEU A 71 2.08 -17.53 13.62
N THR A 72 1.95 -18.23 12.49
CA THR A 72 2.57 -19.54 12.32
C THR A 72 4.10 -19.40 12.19
N ASN A 73 4.84 -20.48 12.48
CA ASN A 73 6.30 -20.45 12.40
C ASN A 73 6.79 -20.15 10.97
N GLU A 74 6.04 -20.63 9.98
CA GLU A 74 6.30 -20.43 8.56
C GLU A 74 6.17 -18.95 8.18
N GLU A 75 5.09 -18.29 8.61
CA GLU A 75 4.84 -16.87 8.38
C GLU A 75 5.88 -15.98 9.07
N TYR A 76 6.25 -16.31 10.31
CA TYR A 76 7.31 -15.60 11.03
C TYR A 76 8.64 -15.64 10.28
N GLN A 77 9.03 -16.81 9.74
CA GLN A 77 10.27 -16.94 8.97
C GLN A 77 10.23 -16.13 7.67
N GLN A 78 9.09 -16.11 6.98
CA GLN A 78 8.92 -15.33 5.75
C GLN A 78 9.05 -13.82 6.02
N MET A 79 8.35 -13.32 7.04
CA MET A 79 8.40 -11.91 7.41
C MET A 79 9.78 -11.49 7.94
N ARG A 80 10.44 -12.34 8.75
CA ARG A 80 11.80 -12.08 9.26
C ARG A 80 12.79 -11.89 8.12
N ARG A 81 12.71 -12.72 7.07
CA ARG A 81 13.58 -12.59 5.88
C ARG A 81 13.35 -11.28 5.14
N ALA A 82 12.10 -10.86 4.98
CA ALA A 82 11.76 -9.60 4.32
C ALA A 82 12.31 -8.38 5.09
N VAL A 83 12.23 -8.39 6.42
CA VAL A 83 12.78 -7.30 7.26
C VAL A 83 14.30 -7.22 7.11
N ILE A 84 15.01 -8.33 7.22
CA ILE A 84 16.48 -8.37 7.07
C ILE A 84 16.90 -7.90 5.67
N ALA A 85 16.20 -8.34 4.62
CA ALA A 85 16.47 -7.91 3.25
C ALA A 85 16.32 -6.39 3.08
N SER A 86 15.28 -5.80 3.69
CA SER A 86 15.06 -4.35 3.64
C SER A 86 16.12 -3.54 4.41
N MET A 87 16.68 -4.11 5.49
CA MET A 87 17.79 -3.50 6.22
C MET A 87 19.08 -3.52 5.39
N GLN A 88 19.34 -4.63 4.71
CA GLN A 88 20.54 -4.78 3.87
C GLN A 88 20.50 -3.89 2.62
N SER A 89 19.32 -3.65 2.04
CA SER A 89 19.16 -2.72 0.92
C SER A 89 19.26 -1.24 1.32
N SER A 90 19.16 -0.94 2.61
CA SER A 90 19.26 0.43 3.15
C SER A 90 20.69 0.84 3.49
N ASP A 91 21.69 -0.01 3.19
CA ASP A 91 23.12 0.30 3.33
C ASP A 91 23.78 0.54 1.96
N PRO A 92 23.52 1.67 1.27
CA PRO A 92 24.12 2.00 -0.02
C PRO A 92 25.54 2.57 0.10
N MET A 93 26.29 2.28 1.17
CA MET A 93 27.58 2.91 1.42
C MET A 93 28.82 2.02 1.14
N MET A 94 28.67 0.94 0.38
CA MET A 94 29.81 0.28 -0.27
C MET A 94 29.86 0.69 -1.75
N ARG A 95 30.38 1.90 -1.97
CA ARG A 95 30.69 2.47 -3.28
C ARG A 95 31.88 1.71 -3.89
N PRO A 96 31.76 1.09 -5.09
CA PRO A 96 32.87 0.42 -5.76
C PRO A 96 34.01 1.34 -6.25
N ASP A 97 33.96 2.64 -5.95
CA ASP A 97 34.91 3.64 -6.46
C ASP A 97 36.15 3.84 -5.59
N ASP A 98 36.19 3.29 -4.37
CA ASP A 98 37.38 3.36 -3.49
C ASP A 98 38.34 2.18 -3.73
N ALA A 99 38.49 1.77 -4.99
CA ALA A 99 39.67 0.99 -5.37
C ALA A 99 40.89 1.91 -5.17
N PRO A 100 41.84 1.58 -4.28
CA PRO A 100 43.04 2.39 -4.10
C PRO A 100 43.79 2.39 -5.43
N GLN A 101 43.77 3.55 -6.10
CA GLN A 101 44.53 3.84 -7.30
C GLN A 101 46.01 3.81 -6.93
N SER A 102 46.51 2.58 -6.85
CA SER A 102 47.86 2.24 -6.46
C SER A 102 48.74 2.57 -7.66
N ALA A 103 49.43 3.69 -7.54
CA ALA A 103 50.70 4.04 -8.18
C ALA A 103 50.72 4.18 -9.73
N PRO A 104 50.80 5.42 -10.26
CA PRO A 104 51.67 5.64 -11.40
C PRO A 104 53.12 5.50 -10.90
N ASN A 105 53.69 4.37 -11.30
CA ASN A 105 55.08 3.98 -11.16
C ASN A 105 56.04 5.10 -11.60
N ASN A 106 56.66 5.78 -10.63
CA ASN A 106 57.88 6.55 -10.83
C ASN A 106 59.05 5.56 -11.02
N ALA A 107 59.12 4.99 -12.22
CA ALA A 107 60.31 4.39 -12.80
C ALA A 107 60.24 4.82 -14.28
N ASP A 108 61.11 5.67 -14.80
CA ASP A 108 62.53 5.40 -14.87
C ASP A 108 63.21 6.72 -15.29
N SER A 109 63.86 7.35 -14.32
CA SER A 109 64.83 8.41 -14.50
C SER A 109 66.20 7.77 -14.41
N ASP A 110 66.73 7.21 -15.51
CA ASP A 110 68.18 7.04 -15.79
C ASP A 110 68.42 6.03 -16.93
N ARG A 111 68.57 6.51 -18.18
CA ARG A 111 69.54 5.99 -19.15
C ARG A 111 69.61 6.80 -20.44
#